data_AF-A0AAT9HPZ1-F1
#
_entry.id   AF-A0AAT9HPZ1-F1
#
_cell.length_a   1.000
_cell.length_b   1.000
_cell.length_c   1.000
_cell.angle_alpha   90.00
_cell.angle_beta   90.00
_cell.angle_gamma   90.00
#
_symmetry.space_group_name_H-M   'P 1'
#
loop_
_entity.id
_entity.type
_entity.pdbx_description
1 polymer ?
#
loop_
_entity_poly.entity_id
_entity_poly.type
_entity_poly.pdbx_seq_one_letter_code
_entity_poly.pdbx_strand_id
1 'polypeptide(L)' 'MPALRDRHDGPGLDTWLDDQRVAGLHADGVPTQDVDQQWLVRTTPPRPTALRFGWESYGTGDDTLWFDDVAVGSSPIGC' A
#
# COMPACT_ATOMS: atom_id res chain seq x y z
N MET A 1 16.88 -8.15 0.54
CA MET A 1 16.14 -6.89 0.67
C MET A 1 14.69 -7.28 0.95
N PRO A 2 13.97 -6.57 1.81
CA PRO A 2 12.58 -6.92 2.08
C PRO A 2 11.73 -6.70 0.82
N ALA A 3 10.78 -7.60 0.57
CA ALA A 3 9.88 -7.51 -0.57
C ALA A 3 8.58 -6.83 -0.16
N LEU A 4 8.30 -5.66 -0.76
CA LEU A 4 7.03 -4.96 -0.61
C LEU A 4 6.08 -5.38 -1.75
N ARG A 5 4.86 -5.77 -1.38
CA ARG A 5 3.78 -6.02 -2.34
C ARG A 5 2.55 -5.26 -1.88
N ASP A 6 1.92 -4.56 -2.81
CA ASP A 6 0.64 -3.87 -2.63
C ASP A 6 -0.40 -4.42 -3.60
N ARG A 7 -1.63 -4.61 -3.12
CA ARG A 7 -2.78 -4.99 -3.95
C ARG A 7 -3.92 -4.02 -3.70
N HIS A 8 -4.63 -3.68 -4.77
CA HIS A 8 -5.78 -2.78 -4.74
C HIS A 8 -6.88 -3.31 -5.67
N ASP A 9 -8.12 -3.38 -5.17
CA ASP A 9 -9.29 -3.92 -5.89
C ASP A 9 -10.55 -3.05 -5.75
N GLY A 10 -10.40 -1.73 -5.90
CA GLY A 10 -11.47 -0.76 -5.66
C GLY A 10 -11.42 -0.24 -4.22
N PRO A 11 -12.40 -0.54 -3.34
CA PRO A 11 -12.32 -0.07 -1.96
C PRO A 11 -11.26 -0.80 -1.12
N GLY A 12 -10.83 -1.99 -1.56
CA GLY A 12 -9.90 -2.81 -0.81
C GLY A 12 -8.42 -2.51 -1.11
N LEU A 13 -7.61 -2.70 -0.06
CA LEU A 13 -6.17 -2.56 -0.07
C LEU A 13 -5.54 -3.60 0.87
N ASP A 14 -4.49 -4.25 0.39
CA ASP A 14 -3.64 -5.12 1.19
C ASP A 14 -2.17 -4.79 0.92
N THR A 15 -1.38 -4.74 2.00
CA THR A 15 0.08 -4.62 1.94
C THR A 15 0.75 -5.81 2.59
N TRP A 16 1.79 -6.33 1.96
CA TRP A 16 2.65 -7.39 2.48
C TRP A 16 4.11 -6.93 2.54
N LEU A 17 4.79 -7.37 3.59
CA LEU A 17 6.23 -7.28 3.75
C LEU A 17 6.77 -8.70 3.98
N ASP A 18 7.66 -9.17 3.11
CA ASP A 18 8.24 -10.52 3.20
C ASP A 18 7.17 -11.62 3.32
N ASP A 19 6.14 -11.53 2.46
CA ASP A 19 4.95 -12.38 2.43
C ASP A 19 4.06 -12.36 3.68
N GLN A 20 4.39 -11.55 4.67
CA GLN A 20 3.55 -11.31 5.83
C GLN A 20 2.63 -10.12 5.59
N ARG A 21 1.31 -10.32 5.74
CA ARG A 21 0.37 -9.20 5.63
C ARG A 21 0.56 -8.25 6.80
N VAL A 22 0.67 -6.95 6.50
CA VAL A 22 0.79 -5.90 7.50
C VAL A 22 -0.61 -5.56 8.02
N ALA A 23 -0.90 -5.92 9.27
CA ALA A 23 -2.26 -5.81 9.82
C ALA A 23 -2.83 -4.37 9.80
N GLY A 24 -1.98 -3.36 10.00
CA GLY A 24 -2.40 -1.95 9.97
C GLY A 24 -2.61 -1.37 8.56
N LEU A 25 -2.22 -2.09 7.51
CA LEU A 25 -2.34 -1.69 6.11
C LEU A 25 -3.23 -2.69 5.36
N HIS A 26 -4.41 -2.92 5.93
CA HIS A 26 -5.45 -3.78 5.40
C HIS A 26 -6.77 -3.02 5.45
N ALA A 27 -7.46 -2.96 4.31
CA ALA A 27 -8.81 -2.43 4.20
C ALA A 27 -9.62 -3.38 3.33
N ASP A 28 -10.71 -3.94 3.88
CA ASP A 28 -11.60 -4.88 3.19
C ASP A 28 -13.03 -4.35 3.04
N GLY A 29 -13.28 -3.13 3.51
CA GLY A 29 -14.59 -2.48 3.52
C GLY A 29 -15.43 -2.76 4.77
N VAL A 30 -14.93 -3.57 5.71
CA VAL A 30 -15.57 -3.83 7.00
C VAL A 30 -14.84 -3.03 8.10
N PRO A 31 -15.51 -2.06 8.74
CA PRO A 31 -14.87 -1.23 9.76
C PRO A 31 -14.26 -2.03 10.90
N THR A 32 -12.93 -1.94 11.01
CA THR A 32 -12.15 -2.48 12.11
C THR A 32 -11.62 -1.31 12.95
N GLN A 33 -11.95 -1.33 14.25
CA GLN A 33 -11.53 -0.29 15.19
C GLN A 33 -10.00 -0.19 15.21
N ASP A 34 -9.49 1.04 15.20
CA ASP A 34 -8.05 1.37 15.25
C ASP A 34 -7.23 0.89 14.04
N VAL A 35 -7.88 0.42 12.96
CA VAL A 35 -7.22 0.00 11.70
C VAL A 35 -7.73 0.83 10.53
N ASP A 36 -8.94 0.56 10.03
CA ASP A 36 -9.46 1.15 8.79
C ASP A 36 -10.80 1.88 8.97
N GLN A 37 -11.43 1.80 10.16
CA GLN A 37 -12.73 2.43 10.44
C GLN A 37 -12.76 3.91 10.04
N GLN A 38 -11.68 4.65 10.31
CA GLN A 38 -11.59 6.06 9.94
C GLN A 38 -11.45 6.27 8.42
N TRP A 39 -10.70 5.41 7.73
CA TRP A 39 -10.53 5.49 6.28
C TRP A 39 -11.83 5.19 5.54
N LEU A 40 -12.64 4.26 6.07
CA LEU A 40 -13.93 3.87 5.51
C LEU A 40 -15.04 4.92 5.65
N VAL A 41 -14.80 6.02 6.38
CA VAL A 41 -15.71 7.18 6.37
C VAL A 41 -15.83 7.77 4.96
N ARG A 42 -14.80 7.63 4.12
CA ARG A 42 -14.82 8.06 2.72
C ARG A 42 -15.28 6.91 1.82
N THR A 43 -16.36 7.12 1.08
CA THR A 43 -16.98 6.08 0.25
C THR A 43 -16.51 6.05 -1.20
N THR A 44 -15.70 7.03 -1.64
CA THR A 44 -15.16 7.05 -3.00
C THR A 44 -13.85 6.27 -3.06
N PRO A 45 -13.79 5.13 -3.77
CA PRO A 45 -12.57 4.34 -3.86
C PRO A 45 -11.46 5.09 -4.61
N PRO A 46 -10.18 4.86 -4.25
CA PRO A 46 -9.06 5.38 -5.02
C PRO A 46 -9.05 4.79 -6.44
N ARG A 47 -8.56 5.59 -7.39
CA ARG A 47 -8.35 5.22 -8.80
C ARG A 47 -7.00 5.77 -9.28
N PRO A 48 -5.88 5.22 -8.78
CA PRO A 48 -4.56 5.71 -9.14
C PRO A 48 -4.30 5.56 -10.65
N THR A 49 -3.68 6.56 -11.25
CA THR A 49 -3.32 6.59 -12.69
C THR A 49 -1.82 6.50 -12.94
N ALA A 50 -1.02 6.62 -11.87
CA ALA A 50 0.42 6.54 -11.92
C ALA A 50 0.95 5.97 -10.60
N LEU A 51 2.12 5.33 -10.67
CA LEU A 51 2.91 4.90 -9.53
C LEU A 51 4.27 5.60 -9.62
N ARG A 52 4.71 6.22 -8.52
CA ARG A 52 5.98 6.94 -8.43
C ARG A 52 6.72 6.50 -7.18
N PHE A 53 8.02 6.32 -7.31
CA PHE A 53 8.91 5.91 -6.22
C PHE A 53 9.90 7.05 -5.94
N GLY A 54 10.17 7.31 -4.66
CA GLY A 54 11.04 8.39 -4.24
C GLY A 54 10.89 8.70 -2.76
N TRP A 55 11.48 9.82 -2.35
CA TRP A 55 11.43 10.35 -0.99
C TRP A 55 10.63 11.65 -0.96
N GLU A 56 9.75 11.80 0.02
CA GLU A 56 9.00 13.03 0.27
C GLU A 56 8.94 13.29 1.78
N SER A 57 9.35 14.48 2.22
CA SER A 57 9.22 14.95 3.60
C SER A 57 8.89 16.43 3.60
N TYR A 58 7.83 16.81 4.33
CA TYR A 58 7.47 18.22 4.56
C TYR A 58 8.14 18.80 5.82
N GLY A 59 8.79 17.95 6.62
CA GLY A 59 9.58 18.36 7.79
C GLY A 59 11.07 18.48 7.42
N THR A 60 11.94 18.09 8.34
CA THR A 60 13.38 17.95 8.09
C THR A 60 13.77 16.49 7.95
N GLY A 61 14.62 16.16 6.98
CA GLY A 61 15.22 14.84 6.83
C GLY A 61 15.44 14.46 5.37
N ASP A 62 16.67 14.08 5.05
CA ASP A 62 17.02 13.45 3.79
C ASP A 62 17.11 11.93 3.99
N ASP A 63 16.74 11.17 2.98
CA ASP A 63 16.88 9.71 2.98
C ASP A 63 17.36 9.22 1.60
N THR A 64 17.93 8.02 1.56
CA THR A 64 18.37 7.35 0.34
C THR A 64 17.64 6.01 0.22
N LEU A 65 16.75 5.93 -0.76
CA LEU A 65 15.94 4.74 -1.04
C LEU A 65 16.46 4.03 -2.29
N TRP A 66 16.50 2.69 -2.24
CA TRP A 66 16.83 1.83 -3.36
C TRP A 66 15.61 0.98 -3.70
N PHE A 67 15.27 0.93 -4.98
CA PHE A 67 14.17 0.13 -5.51
C PHE A 67 14.74 -0.81 -6.58
N ASP A 68 14.38 -2.08 -6.49
CA ASP A 68 14.78 -3.10 -7.46
C ASP A 68 13.59 -4.03 -7.73
N ASP A 69 13.64 -4.75 -8.85
CA ASP A 69 12.64 -5.75 -9.26
C ASP A 69 11.18 -5.23 -9.28
N VAL A 70 10.99 -3.96 -9.66
CA VAL A 70 9.67 -3.33 -9.71
C VAL A 70 8.79 -3.97 -10.78
N ALA A 71 7.67 -4.55 -10.35
CA ALA A 71 6.66 -5.14 -11.23
C ALA A 71 5.26 -4.57 -10.93
N VAL A 72 4.46 -4.39 -11.99
CA VAL A 72 3.06 -3.95 -11.90
C VAL A 72 2.21 -4.83 -12.81
N GLY A 73 1.10 -5.34 -12.30
CA GLY A 73 0.23 -6.24 -13.03
C GLY A 73 -1.17 -6.31 -12.43
N SER A 74 -2.11 -6.82 -13.23
CA SER A 74 -3.50 -7.06 -12.80
C SER A 74 -3.70 -8.44 -12.16
N SER A 75 -2.65 -9.25 -12.06
CA SER A 75 -2.62 -10.56 -11.42
C SER A 75 -1.63 -10.54 -10.25
N PRO A 76 -1.77 -11.45 -9.27
CA PRO A 76 -0.81 -11.57 -8.18
C PRO A 76 0.63 -11.71 -8.73
N ILE A 77 1.52 -10.86 -8.23
CA ILE A 77 2.95 -10.92 -8.49
C ILE A 77 3.56 -11.75 -7.35
N GLY A 78 4.15 -12.89 -7.71
CA GLY A 78 4.88 -13.74 -6.78
C GLY A 78 6.29 -13.21 -6.52
N CYS A 79 6.94 -13.82 -5.53
CA CYS A 79 8.36 -13.64 -5.24
C CYS A 79 9.19 -14.62 -6.07
#